data_AF-A0A9X3YFY0-F1
#
_entry.id   AF-A0A9X3YFY0-F1
#
_cell.length_a   1.000
_cell.length_b   1.000
_cell.length_c   1.000
_cell.angle_alpha   90.00
_cell.angle_beta   90.00
_cell.angle_gamma   90.00
#
_symmetry.space_group_name_H-M   'P 1'
#
loop_
_entity.id
_entity.type
_entity.pdbx_description
1 polymer ?
#
loop_
_entity_poly.entity_id
_entity_poly.type
_entity_poly.pdbx_seq_one_letter_code
_entity_poly.pdbx_strand_id
1 'polypeptide(L)' 'GVPSAEEMIKQLVAGQEAVTRTARGIFPLLDKVSDEPTADLLTQRMQVHEKTAWMLRSLLENQ' A
#
# COMPACT_ATOMS: atom_id res chain seq x y z
N GLY A 1 -0.37 -13.41 21.98
CA GLY A 1 -0.37 -14.76 21.36
C GLY A 1 -0.07 -14.62 19.88
N VAL A 2 0.18 -15.74 19.18
CA VAL A 2 0.35 -15.74 17.72
C VAL A 2 -1.04 -15.62 17.07
N PRO A 3 -1.27 -14.66 16.15
CA PRO A 3 -2.56 -14.49 15.48
C PRO A 3 -2.91 -15.67 14.55
N SER A 4 -4.19 -15.79 14.17
CA SER A 4 -4.59 -16.75 13.14
C SER A 4 -4.02 -16.36 11.77
N ALA A 5 -3.95 -17.31 10.83
CA ALA A 5 -3.49 -17.02 9.47
C ALA A 5 -4.34 -15.93 8.79
N GLU A 6 -5.66 -15.95 9.01
CA GLU A 6 -6.57 -14.92 8.49
C GLU A 6 -6.25 -13.54 9.08
N GLU A 7 -6.02 -13.47 10.39
CA GLU A 7 -5.66 -12.22 11.08
C GLU A 7 -4.28 -11.71 10.63
N MET A 8 -3.31 -12.59 10.38
CA MET A 8 -2.03 -12.21 9.78
C MET A 8 -2.21 -11.61 8.39
N ILE A 9 -3.08 -12.19 7.55
CA ILE A 9 -3.36 -11.66 6.21
C ILE A 9 -4.04 -10.29 6.30
N LYS A 10 -5.00 -10.10 7.21
CA LYS A 10 -5.63 -8.79 7.46
C LYS A 10 -4.60 -7.73 7.88
N GLN A 11 -3.67 -8.09 8.76
CA GLN A 11 -2.57 -7.22 9.16
C GLN A 11 -1.66 -6.86 7.98
N LEU A 12 -1.34 -7.83 7.12
CA LEU A 12 -0.55 -7.57 5.90
C LEU A 12 -1.28 -6.63 4.94
N VAL A 13 -2.58 -6.84 4.69
CA VAL A 13 -3.41 -5.94 3.87
C VAL A 13 -3.34 -4.51 4.43
N ALA A 14 -3.59 -4.34 5.73
CA ALA A 14 -3.54 -3.04 6.39
C ALA A 14 -2.16 -2.37 6.27
N GLY A 15 -1.08 -3.16 6.36
CA GLY A 15 0.29 -2.70 6.16
C GLY A 15 0.55 -2.20 4.73
N GLN A 16 0.13 -2.94 3.71
CA GLN A 16 0.27 -2.51 2.30
C GLN A 16 -0.49 -1.19 2.05
N GLU A 17 -1.72 -1.10 2.54
CA GLU A 17 -2.54 0.11 2.38
C GLU A 17 -1.97 1.31 3.15
N ALA A 18 -1.33 1.09 4.31
CA ALA A 18 -0.67 2.15 5.05
C ALA A 18 0.49 2.78 4.26
N VAL A 19 1.27 1.96 3.55
CA VAL A 19 2.34 2.46 2.67
C VAL A 19 1.74 3.30 1.54
N THR A 20 0.70 2.81 0.87
CA THR A 20 0.03 3.55 -0.21
C THR A 20 -0.56 4.88 0.28
N ARG A 21 -1.23 4.90 1.43
CA ARG A 21 -1.77 6.15 2.01
C ARG A 21 -0.66 7.14 2.34
N THR A 22 0.45 6.67 2.89
CA THR A 22 1.60 7.51 3.23
C THR A 22 2.22 8.11 1.97
N ALA A 23 2.48 7.28 0.95
CA ALA A 23 3.01 7.73 -0.34
C ALA A 23 2.08 8.78 -0.99
N ARG A 24 0.76 8.53 -1.02
CA ARG A 24 -0.23 9.48 -1.55
C ARG A 24 -0.23 10.81 -0.82
N GLY A 25 0.00 10.80 0.49
CA GLY A 25 0.08 12.02 1.31
C GLY A 25 1.28 12.92 1.00
N ILE A 26 2.31 12.42 0.31
CA ILE A 26 3.52 13.17 -0.04
C ILE A 26 3.35 13.96 -1.35
N PHE A 27 2.46 13.52 -2.26
CA PHE A 27 2.26 14.17 -3.57
C PHE A 27 1.99 15.68 -3.51
N PRO A 28 1.17 16.22 -2.57
CA PRO A 28 0.97 17.66 -2.47
C PRO A 28 2.25 18.46 -2.15
N LEU A 29 3.25 17.83 -1.52
CA LEU A 29 4.56 18.46 -1.31
C LEU A 29 5.41 18.42 -2.58
N LEU A 30 5.42 17.28 -3.28
CA LEU A 30 6.20 17.11 -4.52
C LEU A 30 5.74 18.07 -5.62
N ASP A 31 4.42 18.25 -5.73
CA ASP A 31 3.81 19.20 -6.67
C ASP A 31 4.29 20.64 -6.42
N LYS A 32 4.37 21.06 -5.15
CA LYS A 32 4.84 22.40 -4.77
C LYS A 32 6.29 22.68 -5.11
N VAL A 33 7.14 21.65 -5.15
CA VAL A 33 8.59 21.78 -5.43
C VAL A 33 8.97 21.26 -6.81
N SER A 34 7.98 20.83 -7.61
CA SER A 34 8.17 20.25 -8.94
C SER A 34 9.15 19.06 -8.95
N ASP A 35 9.11 18.21 -7.92
CA ASP A 35 9.95 17.00 -7.82
C ASP A 35 9.27 15.80 -8.51
N GLU A 36 9.34 15.81 -9.84
CA GLU A 36 8.80 14.76 -10.70
C GLU A 36 9.46 13.39 -10.50
N PRO A 37 10.81 13.27 -10.33
CA PRO A 37 11.44 11.96 -10.11
C PRO A 37 10.96 11.27 -8.84
N THR A 38 10.80 11.99 -7.73
CA THR A 38 10.25 11.40 -6.50
C THR A 38 8.79 11.01 -6.70
N ALA A 39 8.00 11.79 -7.44
CA ALA A 39 6.60 11.48 -7.72
C ALA A 39 6.44 10.20 -8.55
N ASP A 40 7.29 9.98 -9.55
CA ASP A 40 7.31 8.73 -10.31
C ASP A 40 7.69 7.54 -9.43
N LEU A 41 8.74 7.66 -8.60
CA LEU A 41 9.15 6.60 -7.68
C LEU A 41 8.01 6.20 -6.73
N LEU A 42 7.31 7.17 -6.15
CA LEU A 42 6.16 6.91 -5.29
C LEU A 42 5.02 6.25 -6.06
N THR A 43 4.76 6.66 -7.31
CA THR A 43 3.76 6.05 -8.18
C THR A 43 4.04 4.55 -8.38
N GLN A 44 5.27 4.20 -8.76
CA GLN A 44 5.68 2.80 -8.95
C GLN A 44 5.55 1.99 -7.66
N ARG A 45 5.92 2.57 -6.50
CA ARG A 45 5.79 1.90 -5.20
C ARG A 45 4.32 1.66 -4.84
N MET A 46 3.45 2.66 -5.02
CA MET A 46 2.02 2.50 -4.77
C MET A 46 1.42 1.37 -5.62
N GLN A 47 1.77 1.27 -6.91
CA GLN A 47 1.25 0.19 -7.77
C GLN A 47 1.59 -1.21 -7.23
N VAL A 48 2.82 -1.42 -6.74
CA VAL A 48 3.24 -2.70 -6.16
C VAL A 48 2.45 -3.00 -4.87
N HIS A 49 2.32 -2.01 -3.98
CA HIS A 49 1.60 -2.19 -2.71
C HIS A 49 0.09 -2.38 -2.92
N GLU A 50 -0.53 -1.64 -3.83
CA GLU A 50 -1.95 -1.80 -4.19
C GLU A 50 -2.22 -3.17 -4.82
N LYS A 51 -1.36 -3.64 -5.73
CA LYS A 51 -1.46 -4.98 -6.32
C LYS A 51 -1.33 -6.06 -5.25
N THR A 52 -0.36 -5.92 -4.33
CA THR A 52 -0.17 -6.88 -3.23
C THR A 52 -1.37 -6.88 -2.29
N ALA A 53 -1.90 -5.71 -1.92
CA ALA A 53 -3.09 -5.61 -1.09
C ALA A 53 -4.31 -6.28 -1.74
N TRP A 54 -4.49 -6.10 -3.05
CA TRP A 54 -5.55 -6.76 -3.80
C TRP A 54 -5.40 -8.29 -3.80
N MET A 55 -4.21 -8.81 -4.09
CA MET A 55 -3.96 -10.26 -4.01
C MET A 55 -4.27 -10.81 -2.62
N LEU A 56 -3.85 -10.12 -1.56
CA LEU A 56 -4.10 -10.55 -0.19
C LEU A 56 -5.59 -10.51 0.18
N ARG A 57 -6.35 -9.49 -0.28
CA ARG A 57 -7.80 -9.44 -0.10
C ARG A 57 -8.50 -10.61 -0.80
N SER A 58 -8.05 -11.00 -2.00
CA SER A 58 -8.61 -12.16 -2.71
C SER A 58 -8.45 -13.49 -1.96
N LEU A 59 -7.47 -13.60 -1.04
CA LEU A 59 -7.30 -14.78 -0.18
C LEU A 59 -8.30 -14.81 0.99
N LEU A 60 -8.92 -13.67 1.31
CA LEU A 60 -9.95 -13.53 2.34
C LEU A 60 -11.37 -13.63 1.75
N GLU A 61 -11.55 -13.39 0.45
CA GLU A 61 -12.86 -13.39 -0.24
C GLU A 61 -13.47 -14.79 -0.43
N ASN A 62 -12.69 -15.87 -0.25
CA ASN A 62 -13.14 -17.26 -0.44
C ASN A 62 -13.50 -17.99 0.89
N GLN A 63 -13.88 -17.26 1.93
CA GLN A 63 -14.39 -17.81 3.20
C GLN A 63 -15.86 -17.47 3.42
#